data_AF-A0A661B2F5-F1
#
_entry.id   AF-A0A661B2F5-F1
#
_cell.length_a   1.000
_cell.length_b   1.000
_cell.length_c   1.000
_cell.angle_alpha   90.00
_cell.angle_beta   90.00
_cell.angle_gamma   90.00
#
_symmetry.space_group_name_H-M   'P 1'
#
loop_
_entity.id
_entity.type
_entity.pdbx_description
1 polymer ?
#
loop_
_entity_poly.entity_id
_entity_poly.type
_entity_poly.pdbx_seq_one_letter_code
_entity_poly.pdbx_strand_id
1 'polypeptide(L)' 'ELLKNASSKTQIIITTHSDFLIDQFTETPEDILVFDKNDETGTTVRRFSRDELKDWLEDYRLGQAWLSGAIGGTRW' A
#
# COMPACT_ATOMS: atom_id res chain seq x y z
N GLU A 1 -6.78 -11.76 6.15
CA GLU A 1 -6.76 -13.15 6.63
C GLU A 1 -6.34 -14.16 5.55
N LEU A 2 -7.21 -14.58 4.61
CA LEU A 2 -6.91 -15.70 3.70
C LEU A 2 -5.63 -15.52 2.85
N LEU A 3 -5.40 -14.33 2.29
CA LEU A 3 -4.21 -14.03 1.49
C LEU A 3 -2.92 -14.09 2.32
N LYS A 4 -2.95 -13.57 3.56
CA LYS A 4 -1.82 -13.62 4.49
C LYS A 4 -1.51 -15.06 4.93
N ASN A 5 -2.53 -15.89 5.10
CA ASN A 5 -2.32 -17.31 5.41
C ASN A 5 -1.76 -18.08 4.21
N ALA A 6 -2.24 -17.81 2.99
CA ALA A 6 -1.72 -18.44 1.78
C ALA A 6 -0.28 -18.03 1.48
N SER A 7 0.12 -16.78 1.79
CA SER A 7 1.49 -16.30 1.57
C SER A 7 2.55 -17.04 2.38
N SER A 8 2.17 -17.69 3.50
CA SER A 8 3.07 -18.55 4.27
C SER A 8 3.55 -19.80 3.54
N LYS A 9 2.82 -20.23 2.48
CA LYS A 9 3.12 -21.44 1.70
C LYS A 9 3.65 -21.13 0.30
N THR A 10 3.35 -19.97 -0.25
CA THR A 10 3.70 -19.61 -1.64
C THR A 10 3.76 -18.09 -1.77
N GLN A 11 4.67 -17.58 -2.60
CA GLN A 11 4.73 -16.16 -2.90
C GLN A 11 3.51 -15.72 -3.71
N ILE A 12 2.82 -14.67 -3.25
CA ILE A 12 1.65 -14.10 -3.92
C ILE A 12 1.97 -12.65 -4.26
N ILE A 13 1.86 -12.29 -5.54
CA ILE A 13 1.99 -10.92 -6.03
C ILE A 13 0.61 -10.50 -6.55
N ILE A 14 0.09 -9.40 -6.02
CA ILE A 14 -1.27 -8.92 -6.32
C ILE A 14 -1.16 -7.46 -6.74
N THR A 15 -1.88 -7.09 -7.80
CA THR A 15 -2.17 -5.70 -8.14
C THR A 15 -3.63 -5.41 -7.80
N THR A 16 -3.91 -4.26 -7.19
CA THR A 16 -5.26 -3.93 -6.72
C THR A 16 -5.51 -2.43 -6.75
N HIS A 17 -6.75 -2.06 -7.04
CA HIS A 17 -7.30 -0.71 -6.82
C HIS A 17 -8.38 -0.71 -5.72
N SER A 18 -8.47 -1.79 -4.95
CA SER A 18 -9.37 -1.88 -3.81
C SER A 18 -8.70 -1.35 -2.56
N ASP A 19 -9.19 -0.21 -2.10
CA ASP A 19 -8.92 0.37 -0.79
C ASP A 19 -9.17 -0.63 0.34
N PHE A 20 -10.27 -1.40 0.28
CA PHE A 20 -10.59 -2.41 1.28
C PHE A 20 -9.53 -3.50 1.40
N LEU A 21 -8.92 -3.91 0.27
CA LEU A 21 -7.84 -4.89 0.28
C LEU A 21 -6.55 -4.26 0.84
N ILE A 22 -6.23 -3.02 0.45
CA ILE A 22 -5.07 -2.27 0.96
C ILE A 22 -5.17 -2.10 2.48
N ASP A 23 -6.36 -1.82 3.00
CA ASP A 23 -6.67 -1.72 4.42
C ASP A 23 -6.29 -2.96 5.23
N GLN A 24 -6.30 -4.16 4.62
CA GLN A 24 -5.90 -5.39 5.29
C GLN A 24 -4.40 -5.46 5.60
N PHE A 25 -3.61 -4.55 5.02
CA PHE A 25 -2.16 -4.43 5.20
C PHE A 25 -1.77 -3.20 6.04
N THR A 26 -2.73 -2.58 6.73
CA THR A 26 -2.47 -1.43 7.62
C THR A 26 -1.39 -1.71 8.67
N GLU A 27 -1.35 -2.92 9.24
CA GLU A 27 -0.30 -3.31 10.21
C GLU A 27 1.04 -3.66 9.57
N THR A 28 1.07 -3.91 8.26
CA THR A 28 2.26 -4.31 7.49
C THR A 28 2.40 -3.51 6.20
N PRO A 29 2.54 -2.16 6.27
CA PRO A 29 2.64 -1.30 5.09
C PRO A 29 3.84 -1.63 4.19
N GLU A 30 4.88 -2.26 4.75
CA GLU A 30 6.05 -2.73 4.02
C GLU A 30 5.75 -3.84 2.99
N ASP A 31 4.61 -4.52 3.13
CA ASP A 31 4.14 -5.52 2.16
C ASP A 31 3.58 -4.87 0.89
N ILE A 32 3.36 -3.55 0.88
CA ILE A 32 2.79 -2.81 -0.24
C ILE A 32 3.88 -2.09 -1.04
N LEU A 33 3.74 -2.17 -2.36
CA LEU A 33 4.50 -1.37 -3.31
C LEU A 33 3.52 -0.44 -4.03
N VAL A 34 3.77 0.87 -3.90
CA VAL A 34 3.01 1.89 -4.61
C VAL A 34 3.75 2.28 -5.87
N PHE A 35 3.04 2.29 -6.98
CA PHE A 35 3.57 2.62 -8.30
C PHE A 35 2.99 3.95 -8.74
N ASP A 36 3.87 4.91 -9.03
CA ASP A 36 3.52 6.23 -9.53
C ASP A 36 4.21 6.53 -10.86
N LYS A 37 3.68 7.51 -11.58
CA LYS A 37 4.30 8.05 -12.79
C LYS A 37 4.96 9.37 -12.45
N ASN A 38 6.28 9.42 -12.57
CA ASN A 38 7.05 10.65 -12.60
C ASN A 38 7.31 11.05 -14.06
N ASP A 39 7.04 12.31 -14.41
CA ASP A 39 7.14 12.78 -15.80
C ASP A 39 8.58 12.85 -16.33
N GLU A 40 9.58 12.94 -15.45
CA GLU A 40 11.00 13.00 -15.80
C GLU A 40 11.66 11.62 -15.80
N THR A 41 11.33 10.78 -14.80
CA THR A 41 12.02 9.51 -14.55
C THR A 41 11.21 8.27 -14.94
N GLY A 42 9.94 8.42 -15.32
CA GLY A 42 9.04 7.30 -15.64
C GLY A 42 8.40 6.67 -14.39
N THR A 43 8.19 5.36 -14.39
CA THR A 43 7.55 4.66 -13.27
C THR A 43 8.45 4.68 -12.03
N THR A 44 7.95 5.23 -10.93
CA THR A 44 8.57 5.15 -9.61
C THR A 44 7.84 4.14 -8.76
N VAL A 45 8.61 3.40 -7.94
CA VAL A 45 8.06 2.40 -7.02
C VAL A 45 8.51 2.75 -5.62
N ARG A 46 7.56 2.92 -4.70
CA ARG A 46 7.83 3.22 -3.29
C ARG A 46 7.24 2.13 -2.39
N ARG A 47 8.02 1.76 -1.38
CA ARG A 47 7.57 0.97 -0.23
C ARG A 47 7.52 1.91 0.97
N PHE A 48 6.48 1.78 1.79
CA PHE A 48 6.35 2.54 3.03
C PHE A 48 6.71 1.66 4.22
N SER A 49 7.37 2.23 5.20
CA SER A 49 7.55 1.60 6.51
C SER A 49 6.44 2.02 7.48
N ARG A 50 6.21 1.19 8.50
CA ARG A 50 5.27 1.51 9.59
C ARG A 50 5.68 2.77 10.35
N ASP A 51 6.98 3.05 10.45
CA ASP A 51 7.50 4.23 11.10
C ASP A 51 7.21 5.52 10.30
N GLU A 52 7.31 5.48 8.98
CA GLU A 52 6.97 6.62 8.10
C GLU A 52 5.49 6.99 8.17
N LEU A 53 4.61 6.01 8.41
CA LEU A 53 3.17 6.19 8.46
C LEU A 53 2.62 6.24 9.88
N LYS A 54 3.48 6.27 10.90
CA LYS A 54 3.08 6.10 12.30
C LYS A 54 1.95 7.06 12.71
N ASP A 55 2.14 8.35 12.46
CA ASP A 55 1.17 9.39 12.82
C ASP A 55 -0.15 9.24 12.03
N TRP A 56 -0.09 8.71 10.81
CA TRP A 56 -1.28 8.46 10.00
C TRP A 56 -2.06 7.23 10.48
N LEU A 57 -1.33 6.17 10.85
CA LEU A 57 -1.88 4.90 11.31
C LEU A 57 -2.55 5.00 12.70
N GLU A 58 -2.35 6.10 13.43
CA GLU A 58 -3.07 6.39 14.69
C GLU A 58 -4.55 6.69 14.44
N ASP A 59 -4.86 7.46 13.39
CA ASP A 59 -6.21 7.97 13.13
C ASP A 59 -6.87 7.36 11.87
N TYR A 60 -6.08 6.75 10.98
CA TYR A 60 -6.53 6.31 9.67
C TYR A 60 -5.94 4.97 9.23
N ARG A 61 -6.68 4.25 8.39
CA ARG A 61 -6.21 3.01 7.77
C ARG A 61 -5.45 3.30 6.48
N LEU A 62 -4.65 2.33 6.05
CA LEU A 62 -3.77 2.50 4.89
C LEU A 62 -4.54 2.69 3.58
N GLY A 63 -5.69 2.06 3.42
CA GLY A 63 -6.58 2.26 2.27
C GLY A 63 -7.17 3.68 2.25
N GLN A 64 -7.43 4.29 3.41
CA GLN A 64 -7.80 5.71 3.47
C GLN A 64 -6.63 6.62 3.08
N ALA A 65 -5.41 6.28 3.51
CA ALA A 65 -4.19 6.97 3.08
C ALA A 65 -4.05 6.92 1.55
N TRP A 66 -4.28 5.76 0.96
CA TRP A 66 -4.29 5.57 -0.48
C TRP A 66 -5.38 6.40 -1.15
N LEU A 67 -6.65 6.29 -0.73
CA LEU A 67 -7.77 7.05 -1.30
C LEU A 67 -7.56 8.57 -1.24
N SER A 68 -6.89 9.07 -0.21
CA SER A 68 -6.57 10.49 -0.08
C SER A 68 -5.47 10.99 -1.02
N GLY A 69 -4.75 10.06 -1.68
CA GLY A 69 -3.56 10.35 -2.48
C GLY A 69 -2.28 10.55 -1.65
N ALA A 70 -2.35 10.48 -0.32
CA ALA A 70 -1.20 10.75 0.57
C ALA A 70 -0.01 9.81 0.34
N ILE A 71 -0.27 8.55 -0.06
CA ILE A 71 0.78 7.56 -0.34
C ILE A 71 1.05 7.35 -1.83
N GLY A 72 0.38 8.10 -2.71
CA GLY A 72 0.48 7.95 -4.17
C GLY A 72 -0.27 6.72 -4.71
N GLY A 73 -0.06 6.41 -5.98
CA GLY A 73 -0.69 5.29 -6.69
C GLY A 73 -2.18 5.46 -6.97
N THR A 74 -2.73 6.64 -6.72
CA THR A 74 -4.06 7.04 -7.15
C THR A 74 -4.00 7.76 -8.49
N ARG A 75 -5.10 7.72 -9.24
CA ARG A 75 -5.26 8.54 -10.43
C ARG A 75 -5.28 10.02 -10.03
N TRP A 76 -4.59 10.83 -10.84
CA TRP A 76 -4.72 12.29 -10.98
C TRP A 76 -6.13 12.80 -10.65
#